data_AF-Q728B0-F1
#
_entry.id   AF-Q728B0-F1
#
_cell.length_a   1.000
_cell.length_b   1.000
_cell.length_c   1.000
_cell.angle_alpha   90.00
_cell.angle_beta   90.00
_cell.angle_gamma   90.00
#
_symmetry.space_group_name_H-M   'P 1'
#
loop_
_entity.id
_entity.type
_entity.pdbx_description
1 polymer ?
#
loop_
_entity_poly.entity_id
_entity_poly.type
_entity_poly.pdbx_seq_one_letter_code
_entity_poly.pdbx_strand_id
1 'polypeptide(L)'
;MAEQRKKTASLLLSVDGNPPVSLECFPAEQWPAAGGAPGLFRVRQGGKWLRGHGGEKYHFMTPEALGGHMAQLLCGHEPAPAPDLPVGTPVRVPNGNTFAGLPLYDATRTATPPFQAADGRWHVHVLLYGRGLVAVPCDTLKHR
;
A
#
# COMPACT_ATOMS: atom_id res chain seq x y z
N MET A 1 -28.60 9.72 13.54
CA MET A 1 -29.28 8.90 12.52
C MET A 1 -28.43 7.66 12.26
N ALA A 2 -29.03 6.47 12.28
CA ALA A 2 -28.33 5.25 11.92
C ALA A 2 -27.96 5.30 10.43
N GLU A 3 -26.72 4.96 10.10
CA GLU A 3 -26.29 4.84 8.70
C GLU A 3 -27.08 3.68 8.05
N GLN A 4 -27.82 3.97 6.98
CA GLN A 4 -28.66 2.97 6.31
C GLN A 4 -27.89 2.14 5.26
N ARG A 5 -26.68 2.58 4.91
CA ARG A 5 -25.82 1.90 3.95
C ARG A 5 -25.41 0.51 4.45
N LYS A 6 -25.34 -0.45 3.53
CA LYS A 6 -24.98 -1.83 3.86
C LYS A 6 -23.46 -1.92 4.04
N LYS A 7 -23.01 -2.35 5.22
CA LYS A 7 -21.59 -2.66 5.45
C LYS A 7 -21.21 -3.98 4.77
N THR A 8 -19.98 -4.05 4.25
CA THR A 8 -19.36 -5.29 3.77
C THR A 8 -18.89 -6.13 4.95
N ALA A 9 -18.23 -5.48 5.92
CA ALA A 9 -17.64 -6.15 7.07
C ALA A 9 -17.58 -5.22 8.28
N SER A 10 -17.41 -5.83 9.46
CA SER A 10 -17.06 -5.13 10.69
C SER A 10 -15.97 -5.91 11.40
N LEU A 11 -14.96 -5.20 11.89
CA LEU A 11 -13.80 -5.74 12.58
C LEU A 11 -13.75 -5.10 13.96
N LEU A 12 -13.39 -5.88 14.98
CA LEU A 12 -13.08 -5.38 16.30
C LEU A 12 -11.63 -5.73 16.59
N LEU A 13 -10.82 -4.70 16.82
CA LEU A 13 -9.42 -4.87 17.20
C LEU A 13 -9.28 -4.61 18.69
N SER A 14 -8.81 -5.61 19.41
CA SER A 14 -8.48 -5.52 20.83
C SER A 14 -6.99 -5.71 21.01
N VAL A 15 -6.33 -4.76 21.66
CA VAL A 15 -4.90 -4.79 22.00
C VAL A 15 -4.81 -4.64 23.51
N ASP A 16 -4.07 -5.51 24.18
CA ASP A 16 -3.94 -5.46 25.63
C ASP A 16 -3.45 -4.08 26.09
N GLY A 17 -4.13 -3.52 27.11
CA GLY A 17 -3.86 -2.19 27.63
C GLY A 17 -4.48 -1.03 26.82
N ASN A 18 -5.14 -1.30 25.69
CA ASN A 18 -5.85 -0.29 24.89
C ASN A 18 -7.36 -0.58 24.81
N PRO A 19 -8.22 0.45 24.78
CA PRO A 19 -9.64 0.26 24.49
C PRO A 19 -9.85 -0.39 23.10
N PRO A 20 -10.80 -1.34 22.96
CA PRO A 20 -11.09 -1.94 21.67
C PRO A 20 -11.53 -0.89 20.63
N VAL A 21 -11.04 -1.05 19.40
CA VAL A 21 -11.37 -0.18 18.27
C VAL A 21 -12.21 -0.95 17.27
N SER A 22 -13.41 -0.43 16.97
CA SER A 22 -14.27 -0.99 15.92
C SER A 22 -13.98 -0.32 14.58
N LEU A 23 -13.86 -1.13 13.53
CA LEU A 23 -13.82 -0.70 12.13
C LEU A 23 -15.06 -1.25 11.41
N GLU A 24 -15.80 -0.37 10.75
CA GLU A 24 -16.92 -0.73 9.89
C GLU A 24 -16.55 -0.39 8.45
N CYS A 25 -16.54 -1.38 7.56
CA CYS A 25 -16.13 -1.24 6.17
C CYS A 25 -17.33 -1.25 5.25
N PHE A 26 -17.48 -0.21 4.44
CA PHE A 26 -18.56 -0.05 3.47
C PHE A 26 -17.95 -0.02 2.07
N PRO A 27 -18.56 -0.69 1.08
CA PRO A 27 -18.06 -0.63 -0.29
C PRO A 27 -18.25 0.79 -0.83
N ALA A 28 -17.19 1.35 -1.42
CA ALA A 28 -17.15 2.74 -1.86
C ALA A 28 -18.20 3.07 -2.95
N GLU A 29 -18.64 2.06 -3.70
CA GLU A 29 -19.68 2.15 -4.74
C GLU A 29 -21.00 2.76 -4.25
N GLN A 30 -21.23 2.81 -2.94
CA GLN A 30 -22.39 3.48 -2.33
C GLN A 30 -22.26 5.02 -2.29
N TRP A 31 -21.15 5.56 -2.82
CA TRP A 31 -20.88 7.00 -2.97
C TRP A 31 -20.35 7.37 -4.37
N PRO A 32 -21.10 7.09 -5.45
CA PRO A 32 -20.62 7.32 -6.81
C PRO A 32 -20.34 8.80 -7.09
N ALA A 33 -21.18 9.71 -6.57
CA ALA A 33 -21.01 11.16 -6.72
C ALA A 33 -19.78 11.72 -6.00
N ALA A 34 -19.15 10.96 -5.11
CA ALA A 34 -17.92 11.34 -4.41
C ALA A 34 -16.67 10.65 -4.99
N GLY A 35 -16.79 9.91 -6.10
CA GLY A 35 -15.69 9.15 -6.70
C GLY A 35 -15.47 7.75 -6.11
N GLY A 36 -16.47 7.21 -5.40
CA GLY A 36 -16.39 5.85 -4.89
C GLY A 36 -16.40 4.81 -6.02
N ALA A 37 -15.40 3.92 -6.02
CA ALA A 37 -15.18 2.93 -7.07
C ALA A 37 -15.20 1.49 -6.53
N PRO A 38 -15.47 0.49 -7.38
CA PRO A 38 -15.37 -0.92 -7.02
C PRO A 38 -14.01 -1.28 -6.44
N GLY A 39 -14.00 -2.18 -5.45
CA GLY A 39 -12.77 -2.62 -4.77
C GLY A 39 -12.21 -1.67 -3.72
N LEU A 40 -12.80 -0.47 -3.56
CA LEU A 40 -12.44 0.47 -2.49
C LEU A 40 -13.42 0.40 -1.32
N PHE A 41 -12.96 0.81 -0.14
CA PHE A 41 -13.74 0.87 1.08
C PHE A 41 -13.82 2.28 1.64
N ARG A 42 -15.01 2.68 2.09
CA ARG A 42 -15.14 3.78 3.04
C ARG A 42 -15.23 3.20 4.45
N VAL A 43 -14.40 3.70 5.36
CA VAL A 43 -14.20 3.09 6.68
C VAL A 43 -14.66 4.01 7.79
N ARG A 44 -15.34 3.44 8.78
CA ARG A 44 -15.78 4.13 10.01
C ARG A 44 -15.07 3.51 11.20
N GLN A 45 -14.34 4.32 11.96
CA GLN A 45 -13.62 3.92 13.17
C GLN A 45 -14.33 4.46 14.41
N GLY A 46 -14.72 3.58 15.34
CA GLY A 46 -15.39 3.99 16.59
C GLY A 46 -16.63 4.85 16.34
N GLY A 47 -17.34 4.58 15.24
CA GLY A 47 -18.52 5.35 14.86
C GLY A 47 -18.24 6.68 14.13
N LYS A 48 -16.99 6.99 13.75
CA LYS A 48 -16.62 8.19 12.99
C LYS A 48 -16.01 7.83 11.63
N TRP A 49 -16.40 8.53 10.57
CA TRP A 49 -15.82 8.31 9.24
C TRP A 49 -14.35 8.74 9.24
N LEU A 50 -13.47 7.86 8.74
CA LEU A 50 -12.10 8.24 8.45
C LEU A 50 -12.09 9.29 7.33
N ARG A 51 -11.17 10.25 7.45
CA ARG A 51 -10.98 11.35 6.50
C ARG A 51 -9.60 11.23 5.88
N GLY A 52 -9.44 11.76 4.68
CA GLY A 52 -8.14 11.84 4.04
C GLY A 52 -7.23 12.81 4.79
N HIS A 53 -5.93 12.78 4.49
CA HIS A 53 -4.95 13.66 5.11
C HIS A 53 -5.24 15.15 4.86
N GLY A 54 -5.94 15.50 3.78
CA GLY A 54 -6.41 16.86 3.49
C GLY A 54 -7.71 17.25 4.21
N GLY A 55 -8.25 16.38 5.06
CA GLY A 55 -9.50 16.59 5.79
C GLY A 55 -10.76 16.36 4.95
N GLU A 56 -10.62 15.74 3.77
CA GLU A 56 -11.71 15.48 2.85
C GLU A 56 -12.83 14.68 3.53
N LYS A 57 -14.08 15.07 3.27
CA LYS A 57 -15.26 14.39 3.84
C LYS A 57 -15.34 12.92 3.41
N TYR A 58 -14.91 12.62 2.19
CA TYR A 58 -14.93 11.27 1.61
C TYR A 58 -13.50 10.80 1.41
N HIS A 59 -13.17 9.68 2.02
CA HIS A 59 -11.89 9.00 1.88
C HIS A 59 -12.16 7.53 1.58
N PHE A 60 -11.60 7.04 0.49
CA PHE A 60 -11.76 5.67 0.03
C PHE A 60 -10.41 4.97 0.06
N MET A 61 -10.36 3.83 0.74
CA MET A 61 -9.16 3.06 1.00
C MET A 61 -9.14 1.83 0.09
N THR A 62 -7.96 1.49 -0.43
CA THR A 62 -7.75 0.17 -1.03
C THR A 62 -7.70 -0.90 0.09
N PRO A 63 -7.80 -2.20 -0.25
CA PRO A 63 -7.58 -3.26 0.73
C PRO A 63 -6.23 -3.15 1.45
N GLU A 64 -5.17 -2.75 0.73
CA GLU A 64 -3.81 -2.58 1.26
C GLU A 64 -3.76 -1.41 2.25
N ALA A 65 -4.39 -0.28 1.92
CA ALA A 65 -4.48 0.85 2.84
C ALA A 65 -5.26 0.50 4.12
N LEU A 66 -6.35 -0.28 4.01
CA LEU A 66 -7.09 -0.78 5.17
C LEU A 66 -6.21 -1.71 6.03
N GLY A 67 -5.45 -2.61 5.41
CA GLY A 67 -4.48 -3.47 6.09
C GLY A 67 -3.40 -2.66 6.83
N GLY A 68 -2.84 -1.63 6.18
CA GLY A 68 -1.88 -0.71 6.79
C GLY A 68 -2.47 0.03 8.00
N HIS A 69 -3.72 0.51 7.89
CA HIS A 69 -4.42 1.15 9.01
C HIS A 69 -4.65 0.19 10.19
N MET A 70 -5.01 -1.07 9.90
CA MET A 70 -5.14 -2.10 10.94
C MET A 70 -3.80 -2.39 11.62
N ALA A 71 -2.70 -2.47 10.85
CA ALA A 71 -1.35 -2.64 11.40
C ALA A 71 -0.96 -1.47 12.30
N GLN A 72 -1.23 -0.23 11.87
CA GLN A 72 -1.01 0.97 12.69
C GLN A 72 -1.74 0.90 14.03
N LEU A 73 -3.01 0.48 14.03
CA LEU A 73 -3.80 0.33 15.26
C LEU A 73 -3.29 -0.82 16.15
N LEU A 74 -2.77 -1.90 15.55
CA LEU A 74 -2.33 -3.10 16.27
C LEU A 74 -0.96 -2.91 16.92
N CYS A 75 0.02 -2.37 16.19
CA CYS A 75 1.42 -2.31 16.63
C CYS A 75 2.05 -0.92 16.53
N GLY A 76 1.29 0.12 16.21
CA GLY A 76 1.82 1.48 16.06
C GLY A 76 2.69 1.66 14.81
N HIS A 77 2.68 0.69 13.89
CA HIS A 77 3.50 0.71 12.69
C HIS A 77 2.84 1.48 11.56
N GLU A 78 3.47 2.58 11.14
CA GLU A 78 3.07 3.31 9.94
C GLU A 78 3.87 2.77 8.76
N PRO A 79 3.22 2.23 7.72
CA PRO A 79 3.94 1.78 6.53
C PRO A 79 4.66 2.98 5.93
N ALA A 80 5.95 2.82 5.59
CA ALA A 80 6.68 3.83 4.86
C ALA A 80 5.90 4.21 3.58
N PRO A 81 5.87 5.49 3.16
CA PRO A 81 5.16 5.88 1.95
C PRO A 81 5.72 5.13 0.74
N ALA A 82 4.83 4.81 -0.22
CA ALA A 82 5.25 4.23 -1.49
C ALA A 82 6.25 5.17 -2.19
N PRO A 83 7.39 4.66 -2.68
CA PRO A 83 8.31 5.48 -3.45
C PRO A 83 7.64 5.92 -4.76
N ASP A 84 7.97 7.12 -5.24
CA ASP A 84 7.54 7.58 -6.56
C ASP A 84 8.37 6.84 -7.63
N LEU A 85 7.89 5.67 -8.05
CA LEU A 85 8.55 4.83 -9.02
C LEU A 85 7.52 4.21 -9.99
N PRO A 86 6.99 4.99 -10.95
CA PRO A 86 5.96 4.56 -11.88
C PRO A 86 6.38 3.36 -12.74
N VAL A 87 5.40 2.65 -13.31
CA VAL A 87 5.65 1.59 -14.31
C VAL A 87 6.44 2.14 -15.50
N GLY A 88 7.40 1.37 -15.99
CA GLY A 88 8.24 1.73 -17.14
C GLY A 88 9.42 2.63 -16.79
N THR A 89 9.63 2.96 -15.52
CA THR A 89 10.74 3.81 -15.06
C THR A 89 12.08 3.09 -15.31
N PRO A 90 13.03 3.71 -16.05
CA PRO A 90 14.37 3.14 -16.24
C PRO A 90 15.13 3.07 -14.91
N VAL A 91 15.66 1.89 -14.60
CA VAL A 91 16.38 1.62 -13.35
C VAL A 91 17.58 0.72 -13.61
N ARG A 92 18.52 0.71 -12.67
CA ARG A 92 19.66 -0.20 -12.64
C ARG A 92 19.58 -1.09 -11.40
N VAL A 93 19.68 -2.40 -11.61
CA VAL A 93 19.55 -3.43 -10.56
C VAL A 93 20.92 -4.07 -10.30
N PRO A 94 21.41 -4.17 -9.06
CA PRO A 94 22.64 -4.90 -8.75
C PRO A 94 22.54 -6.34 -9.22
N ASN A 95 23.50 -6.81 -10.04
CA ASN A 95 23.43 -8.15 -10.62
C ASN A 95 24.19 -9.23 -9.82
N GLY A 96 24.85 -8.82 -8.73
CA GLY A 96 25.66 -9.66 -7.85
C GLY A 96 27.14 -9.74 -8.22
N ASN A 97 27.53 -9.22 -9.38
CA ASN A 97 28.92 -9.21 -9.83
C ASN A 97 29.63 -7.90 -9.46
N THR A 98 30.96 -7.94 -9.47
CA THR A 98 31.82 -6.77 -9.24
C THR A 98 32.90 -6.66 -10.32
N PHE A 99 33.28 -5.44 -10.68
CA PHE A 99 34.44 -5.15 -11.52
C PHE A 99 35.32 -4.10 -10.85
N ALA A 100 36.60 -4.39 -10.66
CA ALA A 100 37.53 -3.52 -9.92
C ALA A 100 37.00 -3.08 -8.54
N GLY A 101 36.32 -3.98 -7.83
CA GLY A 101 35.71 -3.69 -6.52
C GLY A 101 34.40 -2.89 -6.56
N LEU A 102 33.92 -2.50 -7.73
CA LEU A 102 32.66 -1.78 -7.90
C LEU A 102 31.51 -2.72 -8.29
N PRO A 103 30.32 -2.57 -7.71
CA PRO A 103 29.16 -3.40 -8.06
C PRO A 103 28.73 -3.15 -9.51
N LEU A 104 28.42 -4.23 -10.23
CA LEU A 104 27.83 -4.21 -11.55
C LEU A 104 26.31 -4.20 -11.46
N TYR A 105 25.68 -3.63 -12.49
CA TYR A 105 24.24 -3.45 -12.55
C TYR A 105 23.69 -3.78 -13.93
N ASP A 106 22.52 -4.41 -13.96
CA ASP A 106 21.74 -4.62 -15.17
C ASP A 106 20.78 -3.45 -15.38
N ALA A 107 20.74 -2.90 -16.60
CA ALA A 107 19.78 -1.87 -16.97
C ALA A 107 18.43 -2.50 -17.33
N THR A 108 17.34 -1.98 -16.76
CA THR A 108 15.99 -2.48 -16.98
C THR A 108 14.94 -1.39 -16.74
N ARG A 109 13.66 -1.75 -16.73
CA ARG A 109 12.51 -0.90 -16.41
C ARG A 109 11.62 -1.59 -15.39
N THR A 110 10.95 -0.79 -14.57
CA THR A 110 9.88 -1.30 -13.69
C THR A 110 8.70 -1.83 -14.50
N ALA A 111 8.11 -2.93 -14.05
CA ALA A 111 6.98 -3.61 -14.70
C ALA A 111 5.68 -3.49 -13.90
N THR A 112 5.76 -3.09 -12.63
CA THR A 112 4.61 -2.85 -11.73
C THR A 112 4.79 -1.54 -10.97
N PRO A 113 3.72 -0.94 -10.44
CA PRO A 113 3.85 0.03 -9.35
C PRO A 113 4.56 -0.60 -8.14
N PRO A 114 5.11 0.22 -7.23
CA PRO A 114 5.66 -0.27 -5.98
C PRO A 114 4.59 -0.98 -5.14
N PHE A 115 4.97 -2.09 -4.52
CA PHE A 115 4.13 -2.86 -3.61
C PHE A 115 4.91 -3.22 -2.35
N GLN A 116 4.23 -3.39 -1.21
CA GLN A 116 4.88 -3.91 -0.02
C GLN A 116 4.98 -5.44 -0.10
N ALA A 117 6.20 -5.96 -0.01
CA ALA A 117 6.42 -7.40 0.11
C ALA A 117 6.27 -7.87 1.56
N ALA A 118 6.31 -9.19 1.78
CA ALA A 118 6.14 -9.80 3.10
C ALA A 118 7.23 -9.40 4.12
N ASP A 119 8.36 -8.84 3.66
CA ASP A 119 9.43 -8.31 4.49
C ASP A 119 9.18 -6.85 4.94
N GLY A 120 8.02 -6.27 4.58
CA GLY A 120 7.65 -4.90 4.90
C GLY A 120 8.34 -3.83 4.04
N ARG A 121 9.16 -4.22 3.06
CA ARG A 121 9.87 -3.28 2.17
C ARG A 121 9.10 -3.08 0.88
N TRP A 122 9.23 -1.88 0.32
CA TRP A 122 8.74 -1.59 -1.02
C TRP A 122 9.56 -2.32 -2.06
N HIS A 123 8.87 -3.02 -2.94
CA HIS A 123 9.42 -3.76 -4.06
C HIS A 123 8.77 -3.31 -5.36
N VAL A 124 9.47 -3.54 -6.47
CA VAL A 124 8.89 -3.52 -7.82
C VAL A 124 9.23 -4.82 -8.53
N HIS A 125 8.41 -5.25 -9.47
CA HIS A 125 8.87 -6.22 -10.44
C HIS A 125 9.63 -5.52 -11.56
N VAL A 126 10.78 -6.08 -11.96
CA VAL A 126 11.56 -5.67 -13.14
C VAL A 126 11.71 -6.84 -14.11
N LEU A 127 11.90 -6.55 -15.39
CA LEU A 127 12.17 -7.58 -16.40
C LEU A 127 13.68 -7.68 -16.65
N LEU A 128 14.32 -8.75 -16.18
CA LEU A 128 15.75 -8.99 -16.36
C LEU A 128 15.99 -10.05 -17.44
N TYR A 129 16.93 -9.79 -18.33
CA TYR A 129 17.32 -10.75 -19.35
C TYR A 129 17.85 -12.04 -18.72
N GLY A 130 17.33 -13.20 -19.15
CA GLY A 130 17.70 -14.51 -18.61
C GLY A 130 17.14 -14.84 -17.22
N ARG A 131 16.48 -13.90 -16.52
CA ARG A 131 15.84 -14.14 -15.21
C ARG A 131 14.32 -13.90 -15.21
N GLY A 132 13.78 -13.25 -16.24
CA GLY A 132 12.36 -12.96 -16.35
C GLY A 132 11.92 -11.85 -15.40
N LEU A 133 10.69 -11.96 -14.89
CA LEU A 133 10.10 -10.99 -13.98
C LEU A 133 10.60 -11.24 -12.55
N VAL A 134 11.32 -10.29 -11.96
CA VAL A 134 11.94 -10.45 -10.65
C VAL A 134 11.50 -9.32 -9.73
N ALA A 135 11.07 -9.65 -8.51
CA ALA A 135 10.81 -8.68 -7.46
C ALA A 135 12.14 -8.17 -6.87
N VAL A 136 12.31 -6.85 -6.82
CA VAL A 136 13.52 -6.20 -6.31
C VAL A 136 13.17 -5.10 -5.32
N PRO A 137 13.89 -4.96 -4.19
CA PRO A 137 13.65 -3.89 -3.24
C PRO A 137 13.93 -2.51 -3.89
N CYS A 138 13.00 -1.57 -3.73
CA CYS A 138 13.08 -0.24 -4.35
C CYS A 138 14.35 0.54 -3.94
N ASP A 139 14.78 0.39 -2.69
CA ASP A 139 15.95 1.07 -2.11
C ASP A 139 17.30 0.54 -2.65
N THR A 140 17.30 -0.59 -3.36
CA THR A 140 18.50 -1.13 -4.04
C THR A 140 18.65 -0.64 -5.48
N LEU A 141 17.62 0.00 -6.03
CA LEU A 141 17.61 0.50 -7.40
C LEU A 141 18.40 1.79 -7.51
N LYS A 142 19.14 1.93 -8.61
CA LYS A 142 19.73 3.22 -9.01
C LYS A 142 18.91 3.83 -10.13
N HIS A 143 18.51 5.09 -9.94
CA HIS A 143 17.97 5.93 -11.01
C HIS A 143 19.07 6.24 -12.03
N ARG A 144 18.66 6.43 -13.29
CA ARG A 144 19.57 6.84 -14.36
C ARG A 144 19.97 8.29 -14.20
#